data_AF-A0A2V7S2F2-F1
#
_entry.id   AF-A0A2V7S2F2-F1
#
_cell.length_a   1.000
_cell.length_b   1.000
_cell.length_c   1.000
_cell.angle_alpha   90.00
_cell.angle_beta   90.00
_cell.angle_gamma   90.00
#
_symmetry.space_group_name_H-M   'P 1'
#
loop_
_entity.id
_entity.type
_entity.pdbx_description
1 polymer ?
#
loop_
_entity_poly.entity_id
_entity_poly.type
_entity_poly.pdbx_seq_one_letter_code
_entity_poly.pdbx_strand_id
1 'polypeptide(L)'
;MRPLTLLFLAAIADPLGAQQASPYIPLHHWAMPYIEQLIATGVISDPTPLTRPIRQADLVRALEAADTLAVGDAAYVTVRRLLLTFRPQVRGPMYRVDGDVGIAAATYVLRDPLEQGRGVPVRPYGPSRLFGSAGLALQLQFGPGIAVTHPYYDNRLRFDPDW
;
A
#
# COMPACT_ATOMS: atom_id res chain seq x y z
N MET A 1 26.53 -30.83 10.82
CA MET A 1 25.51 -30.24 9.91
C MET A 1 24.14 -30.25 10.59
N ARG A 2 23.84 -29.27 11.45
CA ARG A 2 22.48 -29.06 11.99
C ARG A 2 22.21 -27.56 12.27
N PRO A 3 22.14 -26.70 11.23
CA PRO A 3 21.60 -25.35 11.40
C PRO A 3 20.06 -25.30 11.22
N LEU A 4 19.44 -26.35 10.65
CA LEU A 4 18.04 -26.29 10.23
C LEU A 4 17.03 -26.34 11.40
N THR A 5 17.42 -26.87 12.56
CA THR A 5 16.50 -27.11 13.69
C THR A 5 16.23 -25.85 14.52
N LEU A 6 17.13 -24.85 14.47
CA LEU A 6 16.95 -23.58 15.18
C LEU A 6 15.93 -22.65 14.50
N LEU A 7 15.67 -22.82 13.20
CA LEU A 7 14.70 -21.99 12.47
C LEU A 7 13.24 -22.31 12.84
N PHE A 8 12.97 -23.54 13.27
CA PHE A 8 11.61 -23.99 13.62
C PHE A 8 11.22 -23.64 15.07
N LEU A 9 12.18 -23.57 16.01
CA LEU A 9 11.87 -23.28 17.42
C LEU A 9 11.52 -21.80 17.67
N ALA A 10 11.97 -20.88 16.80
CA ALA A 10 11.61 -19.46 16.90
C ALA A 10 10.14 -19.17 16.53
N ALA A 11 9.43 -20.15 15.94
CA ALA A 11 8.02 -20.02 15.56
C ALA A 11 7.02 -20.28 16.70
N ILE A 12 7.48 -20.71 17.89
CA ILE A 12 6.63 -21.10 19.03
C ILE A 12 6.72 -20.08 20.19
N ALA A 13 7.67 -19.15 20.15
CA ALA A 13 7.74 -18.09 21.15
C ALA A 13 6.59 -17.11 20.92
N ASP A 14 5.61 -17.11 21.82
CA ASP A 14 4.57 -16.09 21.91
C ASP A 14 5.29 -14.75 22.13
N PRO A 15 5.37 -13.85 21.12
CA PRO A 15 6.03 -12.59 21.35
C PRO A 15 5.17 -11.84 22.37
N LEU A 16 5.80 -11.43 23.48
CA LEU A 16 5.23 -10.43 24.39
C LEU A 16 4.47 -9.40 23.55
N GLY A 17 3.15 -9.30 23.74
CA GLY A 17 2.21 -8.68 22.79
C GLY A 17 2.44 -7.21 22.43
N ALA A 18 3.54 -6.62 22.89
CA ALA A 18 4.00 -5.26 22.60
C ALA A 18 4.86 -5.12 21.33
N GLN A 19 5.46 -6.20 20.79
CA GLN A 19 6.29 -6.14 19.57
C GLN A 19 5.76 -7.04 18.44
N GLN A 20 4.48 -6.86 18.10
CA GLN A 20 3.95 -7.47 16.88
C GLN A 20 4.35 -6.61 15.68
N ALA A 21 5.05 -7.22 14.73
CA ALA A 21 5.33 -6.57 13.46
C ALA A 21 4.00 -6.21 12.77
N SER A 22 3.94 -5.01 12.18
CA SER A 22 2.80 -4.58 11.37
C SER A 22 3.29 -4.38 9.94
N PRO A 23 2.55 -4.90 8.94
CA PRO A 23 2.91 -4.68 7.55
C PRO A 23 2.74 -3.21 7.16
N TYR A 24 3.45 -2.83 6.11
CA TYR A 24 3.17 -1.60 5.39
C TYR A 24 2.07 -1.83 4.36
N ILE A 25 1.22 -0.83 4.16
CA ILE A 25 0.18 -0.87 3.13
C ILE A 25 0.86 -0.64 1.78
N PRO A 26 0.65 -1.51 0.78
CA PRO A 26 1.22 -1.32 -0.55
C PRO A 26 0.78 0.01 -1.16
N LEU A 27 1.71 0.70 -1.86
CA LEU A 27 1.41 1.99 -2.50
C LEU A 27 0.28 1.89 -3.55
N HIS A 28 0.13 0.74 -4.17
CA HIS A 28 -0.89 0.47 -5.19
C HIS A 28 -2.15 -0.19 -4.62
N HIS A 29 -2.25 -0.31 -3.29
CA HIS A 29 -3.44 -0.88 -2.67
C HIS A 29 -4.66 -0.01 -2.99
N TRP A 30 -5.78 -0.64 -3.38
CA TRP A 30 -7.00 0.04 -3.81
C TRP A 30 -7.53 1.08 -2.82
N ALA A 31 -7.24 0.89 -1.53
CA ALA A 31 -7.65 1.77 -0.46
C ALA A 31 -6.88 3.10 -0.39
N MET A 32 -5.68 3.18 -0.98
CA MET A 32 -4.78 4.33 -0.83
C MET A 32 -5.41 5.68 -1.22
N PRO A 33 -6.13 5.81 -2.35
CA PRO A 33 -6.79 7.08 -2.70
C PRO A 33 -7.79 7.55 -1.63
N TYR A 34 -8.53 6.63 -1.02
CA TYR A 34 -9.48 6.96 0.04
C TYR A 34 -8.77 7.37 1.32
N ILE A 35 -7.66 6.70 1.67
CA ILE A 35 -6.84 7.05 2.84
C ILE A 35 -6.28 8.46 2.68
N GLU A 36 -5.63 8.75 1.55
CA GLU A 36 -5.04 10.07 1.29
C GLU A 36 -6.12 11.16 1.24
N GLN A 37 -7.32 10.86 0.70
CA GLN A 37 -8.44 11.80 0.74
C GLN A 37 -8.92 12.08 2.18
N LEU A 38 -9.00 11.07 3.05
CA LEU A 38 -9.38 11.25 4.45
C LEU A 38 -8.33 12.05 5.23
N ILE A 39 -7.05 11.91 4.89
CA ILE A 39 -5.96 12.72 5.45
C ILE A 39 -6.07 14.16 4.95
N ALA A 40 -6.19 14.36 3.64
CA ALA A 40 -6.27 15.68 3.01
C ALA A 40 -7.49 16.49 3.48
N THR A 41 -8.60 15.81 3.78
CA THR A 41 -9.81 16.44 4.33
C THR A 41 -9.80 16.56 5.85
N GLY A 42 -8.74 16.09 6.53
CA GLY A 42 -8.59 16.18 7.97
C GLY A 42 -9.53 15.26 8.77
N VAL A 43 -10.19 14.30 8.11
CA VAL A 43 -11.05 13.30 8.78
C VAL A 43 -10.22 12.36 9.66
N ILE A 44 -9.00 12.05 9.22
CA ILE A 44 -7.99 11.36 10.03
C ILE A 44 -6.68 12.14 10.00
N SER A 45 -5.90 12.06 11.08
CA SER A 45 -4.52 12.56 11.08
C SER A 45 -3.62 11.69 10.22
N ASP A 46 -2.64 12.28 9.52
CA ASP A 46 -1.63 11.51 8.78
C ASP A 46 -0.82 10.65 9.76
N PRO A 47 -0.87 9.31 9.66
CA PRO A 47 -0.15 8.42 10.56
C PRO A 47 1.37 8.44 10.35
N THR A 48 1.86 8.82 9.16
CA THR A 48 3.29 8.81 8.83
C THR A 48 3.68 10.03 7.97
N PRO A 49 3.61 11.28 8.50
CA PRO A 49 3.76 12.50 7.70
C PRO A 49 5.14 12.65 7.04
N LEU A 50 6.17 12.01 7.59
CA LEU A 50 7.55 12.09 7.09
C LEU A 50 7.95 10.88 6.25
N THR A 51 7.13 9.83 6.20
CA THR A 51 7.51 8.56 5.57
C THR A 51 6.33 7.89 4.88
N ARG A 52 6.57 7.36 3.69
CA ARG A 52 5.67 6.43 3.01
C ARG A 52 6.49 5.16 2.71
N PRO A 53 5.86 3.98 2.62
CA PRO A 53 4.44 3.66 2.78
C PRO A 53 3.91 3.71 4.23
N ILE A 54 2.58 3.80 4.38
CA ILE A 54 1.89 3.87 5.68
C ILE A 54 1.91 2.49 6.36
N ARG A 55 2.24 2.44 7.66
CA ARG A 55 2.12 1.21 8.46
C ARG A 55 0.66 0.93 8.79
N GLN A 56 0.21 -0.31 8.56
CA GLN A 56 -1.19 -0.72 8.75
C GLN A 56 -1.71 -0.46 10.18
N ALA A 57 -0.94 -0.80 11.21
CA ALA A 57 -1.33 -0.57 12.60
C ALA A 57 -1.53 0.92 12.93
N ASP A 58 -0.69 1.79 12.39
CA ASP A 58 -0.80 3.23 12.63
C ASP A 58 -2.00 3.83 11.88
N LEU A 59 -2.29 3.34 10.67
CA LEU A 59 -3.54 3.69 9.98
C LEU A 59 -4.78 3.25 10.77
N VAL A 60 -4.79 2.02 11.30
CA VAL A 60 -5.94 1.52 12.09
C VAL A 60 -6.17 2.41 13.31
N ARG A 61 -5.11 2.81 14.02
CA ARG A 61 -5.22 3.76 15.14
C ARG A 61 -5.78 5.11 14.70
N ALA A 62 -5.32 5.66 13.58
CA ALA A 62 -5.81 6.92 13.04
C ALA A 62 -7.29 6.84 12.64
N LEU A 63 -7.71 5.73 12.03
CA LEU A 63 -9.12 5.47 11.68
C LEU A 63 -10.01 5.27 12.91
N GLU A 64 -9.51 4.60 13.96
CA GLU A 64 -10.24 4.43 15.23
C GLU A 64 -10.38 5.76 16.00
N ALA A 65 -9.43 6.69 15.83
CA ALA A 65 -9.47 8.02 16.43
C ALA A 65 -10.31 9.04 15.64
N ALA A 66 -10.84 8.67 14.46
CA ALA A 66 -11.64 9.57 13.64
C ALA A 66 -12.93 9.97 14.37
N ASP A 67 -13.23 11.27 14.41
CA ASP A 67 -14.53 11.75 14.91
C ASP A 67 -15.62 11.47 13.87
N THR A 68 -16.19 10.27 13.98
CA THR A 68 -17.23 9.80 13.06
C THR A 68 -18.59 10.49 13.24
N LEU A 69 -18.79 11.24 14.33
CA LEU A 69 -20.03 11.99 14.58
C LEU A 69 -20.02 13.36 13.90
N ALA A 70 -18.83 13.91 13.66
CA ALA A 70 -18.64 15.20 13.00
C ALA A 70 -18.53 15.10 11.46
N VAL A 71 -18.53 13.90 10.88
CA VAL A 71 -18.36 13.67 9.44
C VAL A 71 -19.64 13.16 8.79
N GLY A 72 -19.83 13.45 7.50
CA GLY A 72 -20.99 12.98 6.75
C GLY A 72 -21.00 11.46 6.53
N ASP A 73 -22.17 10.91 6.21
CA ASP A 73 -22.41 9.46 6.05
C ASP A 73 -21.42 8.76 5.12
N ALA A 74 -21.02 9.40 4.02
CA ALA A 74 -20.07 8.82 3.07
C ALA A 74 -18.68 8.62 3.68
N ALA A 75 -18.20 9.58 4.47
CA ALA A 75 -16.92 9.48 5.17
C ALA A 75 -16.99 8.41 6.26
N TYR A 76 -18.10 8.37 7.01
CA TYR A 76 -18.35 7.31 8.00
C TYR A 76 -18.30 5.90 7.40
N VAL A 77 -19.03 5.67 6.29
CA VAL A 77 -19.05 4.38 5.59
C VAL A 77 -17.66 4.01 5.09
N THR A 78 -16.91 4.99 4.58
CA THR A 78 -15.54 4.79 4.10
C THR A 78 -14.62 4.37 5.25
N VAL A 79 -14.61 5.11 6.37
CA VAL A 79 -13.83 4.77 7.57
C VAL A 79 -14.17 3.36 8.06
N ARG A 80 -15.46 3.02 8.16
CA ARG A 80 -15.90 1.69 8.59
C ARG A 80 -15.42 0.59 7.65
N ARG A 81 -15.47 0.80 6.33
CA ARG A 81 -14.98 -0.16 5.33
C ARG A 81 -13.47 -0.35 5.41
N LEU A 82 -12.72 0.72 5.63
CA LEU A 82 -11.27 0.66 5.81
C LEU A 82 -10.89 -0.07 7.09
N LEU A 83 -11.59 0.19 8.21
CA LEU A 83 -11.40 -0.57 9.45
C LEU A 83 -11.66 -2.06 9.25
N LEU A 84 -12.73 -2.44 8.55
CA LEU A 84 -12.99 -3.86 8.24
C LEU A 84 -11.90 -4.50 7.36
N THR A 85 -11.26 -3.70 6.50
CA THR A 85 -10.19 -4.15 5.57
C THR A 85 -8.85 -4.34 6.28
N PHE A 86 -8.51 -3.46 7.23
CA PHE A 86 -7.18 -3.39 7.83
C PHE A 86 -7.11 -3.85 9.27
N ARG A 87 -8.24 -4.03 9.97
CA ARG A 87 -8.21 -4.57 11.32
C ARG A 87 -7.82 -6.05 11.27
N PRO A 88 -6.80 -6.48 12.02
CA PRO A 88 -6.45 -7.90 12.11
C PRO A 88 -7.64 -8.70 12.65
N GLN A 89 -8.14 -9.66 11.87
CA GLN A 89 -9.30 -10.47 12.25
C GLN A 89 -8.92 -11.72 13.06
N VAL A 90 -7.68 -12.19 12.92
CA VAL A 90 -7.19 -13.43 13.54
C VAL A 90 -5.82 -13.18 14.17
N ARG A 91 -5.60 -13.73 15.37
CA ARG A 91 -4.27 -13.79 15.99
C ARG A 91 -3.57 -15.06 15.52
N GLY A 92 -2.39 -14.93 14.92
CA GLY A 92 -1.57 -16.06 14.46
C GLY A 92 -0.92 -15.82 13.11
N PRO A 93 -0.31 -16.87 12.51
CA PRO A 93 0.25 -16.80 11.17
C PRO A 93 -0.82 -16.40 10.15
N MET A 94 -0.50 -15.43 9.30
CA MET A 94 -1.42 -14.89 8.29
C MET A 94 -0.72 -14.76 6.95
N TYR A 95 -1.45 -14.99 5.88
CA TYR A 95 -1.03 -14.60 4.54
C TYR A 95 -2.07 -13.68 3.91
N ARG A 96 -1.62 -12.77 3.04
CA ARG A 96 -2.47 -11.92 2.20
C ARG A 96 -1.93 -11.92 0.77
N VAL A 97 -2.86 -11.97 -0.18
CA VAL A 97 -2.59 -11.91 -1.61
C VAL A 97 -3.52 -10.88 -2.20
N ASP A 98 -2.97 -9.82 -2.78
CA ASP A 98 -3.73 -8.81 -3.52
C ASP A 98 -3.16 -8.71 -4.94
N GLY A 99 -4.03 -8.55 -5.93
CA GLY A 99 -3.63 -8.36 -7.32
C GLY A 99 -4.29 -7.13 -7.91
N ASP A 100 -3.57 -6.44 -8.79
CA ASP A 100 -4.08 -5.29 -9.52
C ASP A 100 -3.74 -5.40 -11.02
N VAL A 101 -4.61 -4.81 -11.83
CA VAL A 101 -4.42 -4.67 -13.28
C VAL A 101 -4.88 -3.27 -13.70
N GLY A 102 -4.12 -2.65 -14.60
CA GLY A 102 -4.37 -1.29 -15.06
C GLY A 102 -4.26 -1.19 -16.57
N ILE A 103 -5.12 -0.34 -17.15
CA ILE A 103 -5.07 0.05 -18.55
C ILE A 103 -5.12 1.57 -18.60
N ALA A 104 -4.23 2.18 -19.38
CA ALA A 104 -4.22 3.62 -19.59
C ALA A 104 -3.97 3.96 -21.06
N ALA A 105 -4.60 5.03 -21.54
CA ALA A 105 -4.29 5.63 -22.82
C ALA A 105 -3.66 7.01 -22.58
N ALA A 106 -2.48 7.26 -23.13
CA ALA A 106 -1.81 8.54 -22.98
C ALA A 106 -0.94 8.88 -24.20
N THR A 107 -0.71 10.17 -24.39
CA THR A 107 0.23 10.73 -25.38
C THR A 107 1.65 10.91 -24.80
N TYR A 108 1.89 10.44 -23.57
CA TYR A 108 3.16 10.50 -22.87
C TYR A 108 3.46 9.16 -22.21
N VAL A 109 4.74 8.89 -21.98
CA VAL A 109 5.25 7.61 -21.44
C VAL A 109 5.48 7.64 -19.93
N LEU A 110 5.46 8.84 -19.33
CA LEU A 110 5.61 9.04 -17.89
C LEU A 110 4.46 8.38 -17.11
N ARG A 111 4.81 7.80 -15.97
CA ARG A 111 3.83 7.18 -15.07
C ARG A 111 3.00 8.22 -14.34
N ASP A 112 3.66 9.26 -13.84
CA ASP A 112 3.03 10.36 -13.10
C ASP A 112 2.75 11.54 -14.07
N PRO A 113 1.48 11.91 -14.29
CA PRO A 113 1.13 13.08 -15.08
C PRO A 113 1.70 14.39 -14.52
N LEU A 114 1.98 14.46 -13.21
CA LEU A 114 2.54 15.66 -12.57
C LEU A 114 4.02 15.88 -12.90
N GLU A 115 4.70 14.87 -13.47
CA GLU A 115 6.05 15.03 -14.01
C GLU A 115 6.04 15.66 -15.42
N GLN A 116 4.87 15.88 -16.01
CA GLN A 116 4.76 16.62 -17.27
C GLN A 116 5.23 18.07 -17.08
N GLY A 117 6.14 18.50 -17.95
CA GLY A 117 6.74 19.83 -17.88
C GLY A 117 7.80 19.99 -16.77
N ARG A 118 8.11 18.92 -16.02
CA ARG A 118 9.26 18.87 -15.12
C ARG A 118 10.52 18.46 -15.88
N GLY A 119 11.61 19.20 -15.69
CA GLY A 119 12.88 18.98 -16.37
C GLY A 119 13.06 19.80 -17.66
N VAL A 120 14.32 20.10 -17.99
CA VAL A 120 14.72 20.80 -19.22
C VAL A 120 15.62 19.84 -20.01
N PRO A 121 15.33 19.56 -21.29
CA PRO A 121 14.27 20.12 -22.13
C PRO A 121 12.87 19.55 -21.83
N VAL A 122 11.82 20.33 -22.15
CA VAL A 122 10.42 19.89 -22.06
C VAL A 122 10.21 18.70 -23.00
N ARG A 123 9.76 17.56 -22.45
CA ARG A 123 9.49 16.36 -23.26
C ARG A 123 8.24 16.58 -24.13
N PRO A 124 8.34 16.46 -25.46
CA PRO A 124 7.20 16.64 -26.35
C PRO A 124 6.19 15.50 -26.19
N TYR A 125 4.90 15.81 -26.41
CA TYR A 125 3.87 14.80 -26.50
C TYR A 125 4.15 13.87 -27.68
N GLY A 126 4.09 12.56 -27.44
CA GLY A 126 4.22 11.51 -28.43
C GLY A 126 2.86 11.05 -28.98
N PRO A 127 2.86 10.04 -29.86
CA PRO A 127 1.63 9.43 -30.35
C PRO A 127 0.82 8.83 -29.19
N SER A 128 -0.50 8.83 -29.32
CA SER A 128 -1.40 8.16 -28.37
C SER A 128 -1.10 6.65 -28.33
N ARG A 129 -0.90 6.12 -27.13
CA ARG A 129 -0.55 4.72 -26.89
C ARG A 129 -1.41 4.12 -25.78
N LEU A 130 -1.60 2.82 -25.88
CA LEU A 130 -2.18 2.00 -24.82
C LEU A 130 -1.08 1.41 -23.95
N PHE A 131 -1.27 1.54 -22.65
CA PHE A 131 -0.40 1.05 -21.61
C PHE A 131 -1.15 0.05 -20.74
N GLY A 132 -0.44 -0.99 -20.32
CA GLY A 132 -0.95 -2.04 -19.47
C GLY A 132 0.01 -2.29 -18.31
N SER A 133 -0.55 -2.41 -17.11
CA SER A 133 0.18 -2.72 -15.89
C SER A 133 -0.48 -3.86 -15.12
N ALA A 134 0.31 -4.60 -14.36
CA ALA A 134 -0.17 -5.62 -13.44
C ALA A 134 0.74 -5.70 -12.20
N GLY A 135 0.14 -5.91 -11.04
CA GLY A 135 0.83 -6.06 -9.77
C GLY A 135 0.28 -7.23 -8.97
N LEU A 136 1.14 -7.85 -8.17
CA LEU A 136 0.75 -8.85 -7.18
C LEU A 136 1.49 -8.57 -5.88
N ALA A 137 0.74 -8.34 -4.81
CA ALA A 137 1.26 -8.20 -3.45
C ALA A 137 1.09 -9.52 -2.70
N LEU A 138 2.19 -10.05 -2.17
CA LEU A 138 2.18 -11.22 -1.30
C LEU A 138 2.77 -10.83 0.05
N GLN A 139 2.03 -11.11 1.11
CA GLN A 139 2.47 -10.90 2.48
C GLN A 139 2.32 -12.18 3.28
N LEU A 140 3.35 -12.51 4.05
CA LEU A 140 3.38 -13.59 5.03
C LEU A 140 3.78 -13.01 6.37
N GLN A 141 2.97 -13.25 7.40
CA GLN A 141 3.23 -12.84 8.78
C GLN A 141 3.30 -14.06 9.69
N PHE A 142 4.36 -14.14 10.49
CA PHE A 142 4.63 -15.26 11.40
C PHE A 142 5.26 -14.73 12.69
N GLY A 143 4.46 -14.60 13.75
CA GLY A 143 4.92 -14.09 15.04
C GLY A 143 5.57 -12.71 14.91
N PRO A 144 6.88 -12.55 15.21
CA PRO A 144 7.59 -11.28 15.07
C PRO A 144 8.05 -10.97 13.63
N GLY A 145 7.93 -11.92 12.68
CA GLY A 145 8.42 -11.76 11.31
C GLY A 145 7.32 -11.41 10.31
N ILE A 146 7.65 -10.53 9.36
CA ILE A 146 6.83 -10.26 8.18
C ILE A 146 7.72 -10.33 6.94
N ALA A 147 7.30 -11.12 5.95
CA ALA A 147 7.87 -11.15 4.62
C ALA A 147 6.86 -10.57 3.62
N VAL A 148 7.34 -9.69 2.74
CA VAL A 148 6.50 -9.03 1.72
C VAL A 148 7.23 -9.08 0.38
N THR A 149 6.50 -9.35 -0.69
CA THR A 149 6.98 -9.19 -2.06
C THR A 149 5.90 -8.57 -2.94
N HIS A 150 6.35 -7.80 -3.93
CA HIS A 150 5.50 -7.03 -4.84
C HIS A 150 6.02 -7.12 -6.28
N PRO A 151 5.98 -8.30 -6.93
CA PRO A 151 6.21 -8.36 -8.37
C PRO A 151 5.26 -7.41 -9.11
N TYR A 152 5.85 -6.57 -9.97
CA TYR A 152 5.16 -5.54 -10.73
C TYR A 152 5.60 -5.57 -12.20
N TYR A 153 4.64 -5.36 -13.09
CA TYR A 153 4.85 -5.27 -14.52
C TYR A 153 4.17 -4.00 -15.06
N ASP A 154 4.89 -3.26 -15.90
CA ASP A 154 4.37 -2.09 -16.62
C ASP A 154 5.08 -1.98 -17.96
N ASN A 155 4.30 -1.87 -19.04
CA ASN A 155 4.85 -1.75 -20.38
C ASN A 155 5.26 -0.31 -20.75
N ARG A 156 4.98 0.70 -19.91
CA ARG A 156 5.35 2.11 -20.16
C ARG A 156 6.84 2.33 -20.36
N LEU A 157 7.67 1.71 -19.51
CA LEU A 157 9.13 1.83 -19.57
C LEU A 157 9.72 1.36 -20.90
N ARG A 158 9.04 0.45 -21.62
CA ARG A 158 9.50 0.02 -22.96
C ARG A 158 9.47 1.13 -24.01
N PHE A 159 8.71 2.18 -23.75
CA PHE A 159 8.55 3.31 -24.64
C PHE A 159 9.20 4.58 -24.08
N ASP A 160 9.77 4.52 -22.88
CA ASP A 160 10.54 5.62 -22.31
C ASP A 160 11.90 5.68 -23.03
N PRO A 161 12.22 6.79 -23.74
CA PRO A 161 13.48 6.91 -24.45
C PRO A 161 14.72 6.92 -23.52
N ASP A 162 14.53 7.14 -22.21
CA ASP A 162 15.62 7.24 -21.24
C ASP A 162 15.84 5.98 -20.38
N TRP A 163 15.09 4.91 -20.65
CA TRP A 163 15.17 3.64 -19.92
C TRP A 163 16.04 2.60 -20.64
#